data_AF-A0A843S0K5-F1
#
_entry.id   AF-A0A843S0K5-F1
#
_cell.length_a   1.000
_cell.length_b   1.000
_cell.length_c   1.000
_cell.angle_alpha   90.00
_cell.angle_beta   90.00
_cell.angle_gamma   90.00
#
_symmetry.space_group_name_H-M   'P 1'
#
loop_
_entity.id
_entity.type
_entity.pdbx_description
1 polymer ?
#
loop_
_entity_poly.entity_id
_entity_poly.type
_entity_poly.pdbx_seq_one_letter_code
_entity_poly.pdbx_strand_id
1 'polypeptide(L)'
;MRRAKSWRAASVYTVGHSTRTLDEVVALLRAFSISVLADIRTIPRSRRNPQFNGDMLRSALRSRRLRYVHLPQLGGLRRACEDSPNTAWRNARFRGFADYMLTQDFEAGLAKLRALTTDDRVALMCAEAVPWRCHRSLIADALTARGAHVEHITSAERSTRHHVTAFAQVDGTRVTYPGDEGGQLATLAPFHLEATVRVLQRRPTNLVDVWHQRRYLRALTPADGLALVEVVNHGTIDDPNVRCNVLRGDCSSATRVSLGQTLRKVLGLDLNPEPLLRLVEADRRLRPIAVALRGMRPPRFAGLFEAFANVVPFQQVSLDAGVTIVRRLVERFGESLEHENHRWHAFPAARVVAEARLDAIRACGLSLRKAETIRQFAPVQRR
;
A
#
# COMPACT_ATOMS: atom_id res chain seq x y z
N MET A 1 -16.67 -26.88 -28.75
CA MET A 1 -16.00 -25.95 -27.81
C MET A 1 -15.55 -26.73 -26.56
N ARG A 2 -14.24 -26.87 -26.31
CA ARG A 2 -13.73 -27.51 -25.09
C ARG A 2 -14.05 -26.62 -23.89
N ARG A 3 -14.82 -27.10 -22.91
CA ARG A 3 -15.04 -26.41 -21.62
C ARG A 3 -13.68 -26.03 -21.03
N ALA A 4 -13.48 -24.75 -20.72
CA ALA A 4 -12.29 -24.28 -20.03
C ALA A 4 -12.14 -25.06 -18.71
N LYS A 5 -10.99 -25.69 -18.48
CA LYS A 5 -10.74 -26.46 -17.25
C LYS A 5 -10.79 -25.53 -16.03
N SER A 6 -11.61 -25.86 -15.03
CA SER A 6 -11.81 -25.08 -13.80
C SER A 6 -10.53 -24.95 -12.98
N TRP A 7 -10.28 -23.77 -12.41
CA TRP A 7 -9.14 -23.50 -11.54
C TRP A 7 -9.34 -23.99 -10.09
N ARG A 8 -10.56 -24.37 -9.69
CA ARG A 8 -10.94 -24.70 -8.30
C ARG A 8 -10.12 -25.83 -7.63
N ALA A 9 -9.44 -26.66 -8.42
CA ALA A 9 -8.59 -27.76 -7.93
C ALA A 9 -7.10 -27.56 -8.24
N ALA A 10 -6.69 -26.42 -8.82
CA ALA A 10 -5.27 -26.16 -9.05
C ALA A 10 -4.58 -25.60 -7.82
N SER A 11 -3.38 -26.11 -7.56
CA SER A 11 -2.41 -25.50 -6.64
C SER A 11 -1.25 -24.91 -7.43
N VAL A 12 -1.00 -23.62 -7.27
CA VAL A 12 0.09 -22.89 -7.93
C VAL A 12 0.97 -22.24 -6.87
N TYR A 13 2.28 -22.37 -7.04
CA TYR A 13 3.26 -21.75 -6.16
C TYR A 13 3.89 -20.55 -6.84
N THR A 14 4.48 -19.65 -6.08
CA THR A 14 5.33 -18.57 -6.62
C THR A 14 6.66 -18.54 -5.90
N VAL A 15 7.73 -18.22 -6.63
CA VAL A 15 9.08 -18.11 -6.07
C VAL A 15 9.83 -16.93 -6.69
N GLY A 16 10.72 -16.34 -5.90
CA GLY A 16 11.62 -15.28 -6.32
C GLY A 16 13.06 -15.74 -6.30
N HIS A 17 13.78 -15.64 -7.42
CA HIS A 17 15.18 -16.04 -7.42
C HIS A 17 16.08 -15.00 -6.72
N SER A 18 15.77 -13.70 -6.79
CA SER A 18 16.58 -12.64 -6.18
C SER A 18 18.07 -12.81 -6.54
N THR A 19 18.94 -12.84 -5.53
CA THR A 19 20.38 -13.13 -5.63
C THR A 19 20.72 -14.55 -5.18
N ARG A 20 19.73 -15.46 -5.07
CA ARG A 20 19.97 -16.85 -4.66
C ARG A 20 20.83 -17.60 -5.67
N THR A 21 21.52 -18.63 -5.21
CA THR A 21 22.18 -19.58 -6.10
C THR A 21 21.13 -20.47 -6.79
N LEU A 22 21.55 -21.16 -7.86
CA LEU A 22 20.67 -22.12 -8.51
C LEU A 22 20.26 -23.25 -7.57
N ASP A 23 21.20 -23.75 -6.77
CA ASP A 23 20.95 -24.88 -5.86
C ASP A 23 20.01 -24.48 -4.71
N GLU A 24 20.10 -23.25 -4.21
CA GLU A 24 19.11 -22.71 -3.26
C GLU A 24 17.70 -22.66 -3.86
N VAL A 25 17.55 -22.18 -5.11
CA VAL A 25 16.24 -22.17 -5.78
C VAL A 25 15.74 -23.60 -5.99
N VAL A 26 16.60 -24.52 -6.43
CA VAL A 26 16.23 -25.94 -6.61
C VAL A 26 15.80 -26.58 -5.28
N ALA A 27 16.49 -26.27 -4.17
CA ALA A 27 16.12 -26.76 -2.85
C ALA A 27 14.71 -26.27 -2.46
N LEU A 28 14.40 -24.99 -2.69
CA LEU A 28 13.06 -24.44 -2.48
C LEU A 28 12.01 -25.18 -3.34
N LEU A 29 12.29 -25.41 -4.63
CA LEU A 29 11.36 -26.12 -5.51
C LEU A 29 11.10 -27.55 -5.06
N ARG A 30 12.15 -28.27 -4.63
CA ARG A 30 12.04 -29.65 -4.16
C ARG A 30 11.26 -29.76 -2.86
N ALA A 31 11.47 -28.84 -1.91
CA ALA A 31 10.76 -28.83 -0.64
C ALA A 31 9.23 -28.73 -0.80
N PHE A 32 8.77 -28.06 -1.87
CA PHE A 32 7.35 -27.96 -2.22
C PHE A 32 6.93 -28.88 -3.37
N SER A 33 7.73 -29.93 -3.64
CA SER A 33 7.47 -30.93 -4.69
C SER A 33 7.10 -30.34 -6.05
N ILE A 34 7.72 -29.21 -6.41
CA ILE A 34 7.49 -28.56 -7.69
C ILE A 34 8.18 -29.36 -8.79
N SER A 35 7.44 -29.72 -9.84
CA SER A 35 7.99 -30.39 -11.03
C SER A 35 8.22 -29.42 -12.20
N VAL A 36 7.48 -28.31 -12.24
CA VAL A 36 7.55 -27.32 -13.32
C VAL A 36 7.85 -25.93 -12.78
N LEU A 37 8.92 -25.32 -13.27
CA LEU A 37 9.23 -23.91 -13.06
C LEU A 37 8.75 -23.09 -14.27
N ALA A 38 7.70 -22.31 -14.07
CA ALA A 38 7.14 -21.40 -15.06
C ALA A 38 7.75 -20.00 -14.88
N ASP A 39 8.64 -19.62 -15.79
CA ASP A 39 9.27 -18.31 -15.79
C ASP A 39 8.35 -17.26 -16.40
N ILE A 40 7.96 -16.29 -15.57
CA ILE A 40 7.04 -15.20 -15.94
C ILE A 40 7.80 -13.87 -16.12
N ARG A 41 9.10 -13.91 -16.42
CA ARG A 41 9.88 -12.72 -16.78
C ARG A 41 9.69 -12.44 -18.28
N THR A 42 9.44 -11.19 -18.64
CA THR A 42 9.35 -10.76 -20.06
C THR A 42 10.65 -11.06 -20.80
N ILE A 43 11.78 -10.75 -20.15
CA ILE A 43 13.13 -11.02 -20.66
C ILE A 43 13.89 -11.81 -19.57
N PRO A 44 14.07 -13.13 -19.73
CA PRO A 44 14.77 -13.97 -18.77
C PRO A 44 16.30 -13.90 -18.99
N ARG A 45 16.88 -12.70 -18.95
CA ARG A 45 18.33 -12.46 -19.05
C ARG A 45 18.80 -11.48 -17.99
N SER A 46 19.96 -11.75 -17.38
CA SER A 46 20.62 -10.90 -16.40
C SER A 46 22.13 -11.03 -16.48
N ARG A 47 22.84 -9.90 -16.50
CA ARG A 47 24.30 -9.88 -16.33
C ARG A 47 24.73 -10.18 -14.90
N ARG A 48 23.93 -9.77 -13.90
CA ARG A 48 24.23 -9.96 -12.48
C ARG A 48 23.97 -11.40 -12.02
N ASN A 49 22.93 -12.03 -12.56
CA ASN A 49 22.57 -13.40 -12.21
C ASN A 49 22.48 -14.28 -13.48
N PRO A 50 23.61 -14.54 -14.16
CA PRO A 50 23.63 -15.27 -15.43
C PRO A 50 23.14 -16.73 -15.30
N GLN A 51 23.24 -17.33 -14.11
CA GLN A 51 22.71 -18.67 -13.82
C GLN A 51 21.20 -18.81 -14.03
N PHE A 52 20.46 -17.69 -13.99
CA PHE A 52 19.03 -17.64 -14.28
C PHE A 52 18.73 -17.14 -15.71
N ASN A 53 19.69 -17.11 -16.62
CA ASN A 53 19.42 -16.85 -18.04
C ASN A 53 18.64 -18.04 -18.63
N GLY A 54 17.63 -17.78 -19.46
CA GLY A 54 16.67 -18.80 -19.91
C GLY A 54 17.29 -20.10 -20.44
N ASP A 55 18.32 -20.03 -21.28
CA ASP A 55 18.97 -21.21 -21.86
C ASP A 55 19.78 -22.00 -20.83
N MET A 56 20.56 -21.29 -20.00
CA MET A 56 21.34 -21.88 -18.90
C MET A 56 20.43 -22.53 -17.87
N LEU A 57 19.37 -21.82 -17.46
CA LEU A 57 18.41 -22.29 -16.47
C LEU A 57 17.65 -23.52 -16.98
N ARG A 58 17.23 -23.52 -18.26
CA ARG A 58 16.59 -24.69 -18.89
C ARG A 58 17.49 -25.93 -18.83
N SER A 59 18.74 -25.79 -19.22
CA SER A 59 19.72 -26.89 -19.20
C SER A 59 19.95 -27.40 -17.77
N ALA A 60 20.17 -26.47 -16.83
CA ALA A 60 20.50 -26.82 -15.46
C ALA A 60 19.32 -27.42 -14.67
N LEU A 61 18.08 -27.04 -14.99
CA LEU A 61 16.88 -27.66 -14.41
C LEU A 61 16.60 -29.03 -15.03
N ARG A 62 16.85 -29.20 -16.34
CA ARG A 62 16.67 -30.50 -17.03
C ARG A 62 17.54 -31.60 -16.40
N SER A 63 18.81 -31.31 -16.09
CA SER A 63 19.69 -32.28 -15.41
C SER A 63 19.22 -32.64 -14.00
N ARG A 64 18.40 -31.77 -13.38
CA ARG A 64 17.82 -31.93 -12.04
C ARG A 64 16.38 -32.46 -12.06
N ARG A 65 15.90 -32.93 -13.22
CA ARG A 65 14.53 -33.43 -13.45
C ARG A 65 13.42 -32.41 -13.15
N LEU A 66 13.71 -31.13 -13.35
CA LEU A 66 12.75 -30.03 -13.24
C LEU A 66 12.47 -29.49 -14.65
N ARG A 67 11.20 -29.36 -15.00
CA ARG A 67 10.79 -28.81 -16.31
C ARG A 67 10.79 -27.29 -16.25
N TYR A 68 11.43 -26.65 -17.23
CA TYR A 68 11.42 -25.20 -17.40
C TYR A 68 10.51 -24.78 -18.54
N VAL A 69 9.58 -23.87 -18.27
CA VAL A 69 8.68 -23.28 -19.27
C VAL A 69 8.73 -21.76 -19.15
N HIS A 70 8.91 -21.06 -20.27
CA HIS A 70 8.89 -19.60 -20.31
C HIS A 70 7.51 -19.12 -20.77
N LEU A 71 6.87 -18.27 -19.97
CA LEU A 71 5.55 -17.70 -20.20
C LEU A 71 5.64 -16.16 -20.29
N PRO A 72 6.19 -15.59 -21.38
CA PRO A 72 6.36 -14.15 -21.52
C PRO A 72 5.03 -13.39 -21.56
N GLN A 73 3.92 -14.06 -21.89
CA GLN A 73 2.57 -13.48 -21.78
C GLN A 73 2.28 -13.04 -20.34
N LEU A 74 2.70 -13.83 -19.34
CA LEU A 74 2.59 -13.47 -17.93
C LEU A 74 3.75 -12.56 -17.45
N GLY A 75 4.51 -12.01 -18.41
CA GLY A 75 5.63 -11.09 -18.21
C GLY A 75 5.20 -9.69 -17.76
N GLY A 76 5.98 -9.11 -16.84
CA GLY A 76 5.89 -7.70 -16.46
C GLY A 76 6.30 -6.72 -17.58
N LEU A 77 6.79 -5.54 -17.21
CA LEU A 77 7.19 -4.46 -18.15
C LEU A 77 6.06 -4.01 -19.08
N ARG A 78 4.85 -3.90 -18.53
CA ARG A 78 3.68 -3.39 -19.23
C ARG A 78 3.52 -1.89 -18.97
N ARG A 79 3.00 -1.15 -19.95
CA ARG A 79 2.73 0.29 -19.84
C ARG A 79 1.27 0.49 -19.43
N ALA A 80 1.03 1.47 -18.57
CA ALA A 80 -0.32 1.87 -18.20
C ALA A 80 -0.99 2.57 -19.38
N CYS A 81 -2.29 2.29 -19.56
CA CYS A 81 -3.14 3.07 -20.45
C CYS A 81 -3.47 4.41 -19.79
N GLU A 82 -3.72 5.46 -20.59
CA GLU A 82 -4.12 6.78 -20.06
C GLU A 82 -5.45 6.67 -19.29
N ASP A 83 -6.42 5.96 -19.84
CA ASP A 83 -7.73 5.68 -19.21
C ASP A 83 -7.72 4.37 -18.41
N SER A 84 -6.65 4.11 -17.67
CA SER A 84 -6.53 2.89 -16.85
C SER A 84 -7.67 2.80 -15.83
N PRO A 85 -8.47 1.72 -15.81
CA PRO A 85 -9.47 1.49 -14.75
C PRO A 85 -8.81 1.02 -13.44
N ASN A 86 -7.49 0.84 -13.43
CA ASN A 86 -6.74 0.25 -12.31
C ASN A 86 -6.03 1.34 -11.48
N THR A 87 -6.75 2.43 -11.22
CA THR A 87 -6.17 3.67 -10.67
C THR A 87 -5.72 3.57 -9.21
N ALA A 88 -6.14 2.54 -8.47
CA ALA A 88 -5.65 2.26 -7.12
C ALA A 88 -4.14 1.93 -7.09
N TRP A 89 -3.58 1.40 -8.19
CA TRP A 89 -2.14 1.13 -8.29
C TRP A 89 -1.32 2.38 -8.57
N ARG A 90 -0.72 3.00 -7.55
CA ARG A 90 0.13 4.21 -7.69
C ARG A 90 1.39 3.97 -8.55
N ASN A 91 1.95 2.75 -8.52
CA ASN A 91 3.13 2.43 -9.32
C ASN A 91 2.71 2.16 -10.78
N ALA A 92 3.24 2.96 -11.72
CA ALA A 92 2.90 2.86 -13.13
C ALA A 92 3.15 1.47 -13.74
N ARG A 93 4.14 0.70 -13.23
CA ARG A 93 4.41 -0.67 -13.71
C ARG A 93 3.36 -1.67 -13.23
N PHE A 94 2.85 -1.51 -12.01
CA PHE A 94 1.76 -2.32 -11.48
C PHE A 94 0.45 -1.99 -12.17
N ARG A 95 0.16 -0.69 -12.35
CA ARG A 95 -0.99 -0.22 -13.12
C ARG A 95 -0.98 -0.76 -14.55
N GLY A 96 0.14 -0.62 -15.24
CA GLY A 96 0.29 -1.15 -16.59
C GLY A 96 0.16 -2.67 -16.67
N PHE A 97 0.61 -3.40 -15.66
CA PHE A 97 0.38 -4.84 -15.62
C PHE A 97 -1.10 -5.18 -15.35
N ALA A 98 -1.77 -4.44 -14.46
CA ALA A 98 -3.20 -4.59 -14.20
C ALA A 98 -4.06 -4.27 -15.44
N ASP A 99 -3.69 -3.25 -16.22
CA ASP A 99 -4.35 -2.94 -17.50
C ASP A 99 -4.15 -4.09 -18.50
N TYR A 100 -2.92 -4.60 -18.58
CA TYR A 100 -2.60 -5.75 -19.42
C TYR A 100 -3.38 -7.02 -19.04
N MET A 101 -3.72 -7.21 -17.75
CA MET A 101 -4.55 -8.34 -17.31
C MET A 101 -5.95 -8.34 -17.91
N LEU A 102 -6.41 -7.21 -18.48
CA LEU A 102 -7.70 -7.08 -19.13
C LEU A 102 -7.66 -7.50 -20.62
N THR A 103 -6.49 -7.89 -21.13
CA THR A 103 -6.29 -8.24 -22.55
C THR A 103 -6.43 -9.73 -22.82
N GLN A 104 -6.73 -10.09 -24.07
CA GLN A 104 -6.79 -11.49 -24.52
C GLN A 104 -5.42 -12.19 -24.42
N ASP A 105 -4.32 -11.46 -24.58
CA ASP A 105 -2.97 -12.03 -24.46
C ASP A 105 -2.68 -12.54 -23.05
N PHE A 106 -3.17 -11.84 -22.02
CA PHE A 106 -3.05 -12.29 -20.65
C PHE A 106 -3.84 -13.58 -20.42
N GLU A 107 -5.08 -13.65 -20.91
CA GLU A 107 -5.91 -14.87 -20.85
C GLU A 107 -5.26 -16.04 -21.59
N ALA A 108 -4.66 -15.80 -22.75
CA ALA A 108 -3.88 -16.82 -23.47
C ALA A 108 -2.68 -17.31 -22.64
N GLY A 109 -2.03 -16.42 -21.89
CA GLY A 109 -0.99 -16.78 -20.92
C GLY A 109 -1.51 -17.66 -19.79
N LEU A 110 -2.68 -17.32 -19.21
CA LEU A 110 -3.32 -18.13 -18.18
C LEU A 110 -3.76 -19.50 -18.71
N ALA A 111 -4.24 -19.59 -19.95
CA ALA A 111 -4.60 -20.86 -20.58
C ALA A 111 -3.39 -21.79 -20.73
N LYS A 112 -2.23 -21.25 -21.13
CA LYS A 112 -0.96 -21.99 -21.18
C LYS A 112 -0.54 -22.46 -19.79
N LEU A 113 -0.64 -21.59 -18.78
CA LEU A 113 -0.35 -21.96 -17.39
C LEU A 113 -1.30 -23.06 -16.90
N ARG A 114 -2.60 -22.95 -17.18
CA ARG A 114 -3.61 -23.94 -16.79
C ARG A 114 -3.28 -25.34 -17.32
N ALA A 115 -2.81 -25.42 -18.57
CA ALA A 115 -2.40 -26.69 -19.16
C ALA A 115 -1.28 -27.36 -18.34
N LEU A 116 -0.32 -26.60 -17.84
CA LEU A 116 0.77 -27.11 -16.99
C LEU A 116 0.24 -27.62 -15.64
N THR A 117 -0.73 -26.93 -15.04
CA THR A 117 -1.28 -27.30 -13.71
C THR A 117 -2.19 -28.53 -13.70
N THR A 118 -2.38 -29.22 -14.84
CA THR A 118 -3.24 -30.42 -14.88
C THR A 118 -2.55 -31.60 -14.21
N ASP A 119 -1.27 -31.80 -14.52
CA ASP A 119 -0.52 -33.02 -14.15
C ASP A 119 0.69 -32.70 -13.25
N ASP A 120 1.05 -31.42 -13.15
CA ASP A 120 2.28 -30.96 -12.51
C ASP A 120 2.01 -29.93 -11.40
N ARG A 121 2.87 -29.95 -10.37
CA ARG A 121 2.97 -28.86 -9.40
C ARG A 121 3.85 -27.76 -10.00
N VAL A 122 3.25 -26.59 -10.22
CA VAL A 122 3.88 -25.47 -10.93
C VAL A 122 4.26 -24.36 -9.97
N ALA A 123 5.48 -23.82 -10.11
CA ALA A 123 5.89 -22.58 -9.48
C ALA A 123 6.12 -21.46 -10.51
N LEU A 124 5.49 -20.31 -10.30
CA LEU A 124 5.72 -19.07 -11.05
C LEU A 124 6.98 -18.38 -10.54
N MET A 125 7.98 -18.21 -11.40
CA MET A 125 9.26 -17.59 -11.05
C MET A 125 9.40 -16.17 -11.59
N CYS A 126 9.86 -15.26 -10.73
CA CYS A 126 10.34 -13.93 -11.11
C CYS A 126 11.67 -13.58 -10.41
N ALA A 127 12.25 -12.44 -10.75
CA ALA A 127 13.50 -11.96 -10.17
C ALA A 127 13.36 -11.39 -8.75
N GLU A 128 12.25 -10.74 -8.44
CA GLU A 128 12.03 -10.11 -7.13
C GLU A 128 11.88 -11.18 -6.02
N ALA A 129 12.48 -10.93 -4.85
CA ALA A 129 12.43 -11.85 -3.71
C ALA A 129 11.02 -11.96 -3.16
N VAL A 130 10.34 -10.82 -2.99
CA VAL A 130 9.07 -10.71 -2.26
C VAL A 130 7.87 -10.47 -3.19
N PRO A 131 6.75 -11.20 -3.02
CA PRO A 131 5.65 -11.17 -3.99
C PRO A 131 4.97 -9.80 -4.09
N TRP A 132 4.84 -9.04 -2.99
CA TRP A 132 4.18 -7.73 -2.95
C TRP A 132 4.93 -6.61 -3.68
N ARG A 133 6.18 -6.83 -4.11
CA ARG A 133 6.94 -5.90 -4.95
C ARG A 133 7.03 -6.34 -6.41
N CYS A 134 6.31 -7.40 -6.77
CA CYS A 134 6.37 -8.04 -8.08
C CYS A 134 4.98 -8.22 -8.70
N HIS A 135 4.91 -8.12 -10.04
CA HIS A 135 3.68 -8.40 -10.81
C HIS A 135 3.14 -9.82 -10.60
N ARG A 136 3.96 -10.76 -10.10
CA ARG A 136 3.49 -12.11 -9.75
C ARG A 136 2.38 -12.13 -8.69
N SER A 137 2.29 -11.09 -7.86
CA SER A 137 1.15 -10.92 -6.93
C SER A 137 -0.15 -10.67 -7.68
N LEU A 138 -0.13 -9.91 -8.79
CA LEU A 138 -1.31 -9.63 -9.62
C LEU A 138 -1.74 -10.87 -10.42
N ILE A 139 -0.79 -11.69 -10.86
CA ILE A 139 -1.11 -13.02 -11.42
C ILE A 139 -1.75 -13.90 -10.35
N ALA A 140 -1.23 -13.86 -9.12
CA ALA A 140 -1.82 -14.61 -8.01
C ALA A 140 -3.24 -14.14 -7.66
N ASP A 141 -3.53 -12.83 -7.75
CA ASP A 141 -4.88 -12.27 -7.61
C ASP A 141 -5.82 -12.90 -8.66
N ALA A 142 -5.41 -12.88 -9.94
CA ALA A 142 -6.18 -13.45 -11.04
C ALA A 142 -6.43 -14.96 -10.92
N LEU A 143 -5.43 -15.71 -10.45
CA LEU A 143 -5.56 -17.15 -10.21
C LEU A 143 -6.51 -17.44 -9.04
N THR A 144 -6.39 -16.68 -7.96
CA THR A 144 -7.21 -16.84 -6.75
C THR A 144 -8.66 -16.44 -7.00
N ALA A 145 -8.89 -15.36 -7.76
CA ALA A 145 -10.22 -14.95 -8.24
C ALA A 145 -10.90 -16.04 -9.07
N ARG A 146 -10.13 -16.84 -9.82
CA ARG A 146 -10.63 -18.00 -10.57
C ARG A 146 -10.82 -19.25 -9.70
N GLY A 147 -10.44 -19.20 -8.43
CA GLY A 147 -10.58 -20.27 -7.45
C GLY A 147 -9.35 -21.17 -7.29
N ALA A 148 -8.20 -20.84 -7.89
CA ALA A 148 -6.97 -21.58 -7.65
C ALA A 148 -6.45 -21.36 -6.23
N HIS A 149 -5.82 -22.39 -5.66
CA HIS A 149 -5.05 -22.26 -4.44
C HIS A 149 -3.64 -21.75 -4.77
N VAL A 150 -3.29 -20.54 -4.31
CA VAL A 150 -1.98 -19.94 -4.59
C VAL A 150 -1.17 -19.74 -3.32
N GLU A 151 0.08 -20.18 -3.34
CA GLU A 151 1.03 -20.02 -2.24
C GLU A 151 2.33 -19.34 -2.69
N HIS A 152 2.91 -18.53 -1.82
CA HIS A 152 4.21 -17.91 -2.02
C HIS A 152 5.27 -18.66 -1.21
N ILE A 153 6.27 -19.24 -1.88
CA ILE A 153 7.40 -19.90 -1.23
C ILE A 153 8.31 -18.83 -0.63
N THR A 154 8.51 -18.86 0.69
CA THR A 154 9.33 -17.88 1.41
C THR A 154 10.64 -18.47 1.95
N SER A 155 10.62 -19.74 2.35
CA SER A 155 11.78 -20.56 2.71
C SER A 155 11.51 -22.03 2.36
N ALA A 156 12.45 -22.94 2.61
CA ALA A 156 12.27 -24.37 2.36
C ALA A 156 11.15 -25.00 3.20
N GLU A 157 10.86 -24.43 4.38
CA GLU A 157 9.87 -24.96 5.32
C GLU A 157 8.56 -24.15 5.31
N ARG A 158 8.55 -22.97 4.68
CA ARG A 158 7.45 -22.02 4.82
C ARG A 158 6.98 -21.47 3.48
N SER A 159 5.68 -21.65 3.25
CA SER A 159 4.91 -20.88 2.28
C SER A 159 3.89 -19.99 2.99
N THR A 160 3.40 -18.98 2.29
CA THR A 160 2.28 -18.16 2.73
C THR A 160 1.17 -18.20 1.69
N ARG A 161 -0.07 -18.42 2.13
CA ARG A 161 -1.24 -18.37 1.26
C ARG A 161 -1.39 -16.96 0.68
N HIS A 162 -1.70 -16.89 -0.60
CA HIS A 162 -2.04 -15.64 -1.24
C HIS A 162 -3.46 -15.22 -0.87
N HIS A 163 -3.62 -13.96 -0.51
CA HIS A 163 -4.92 -13.31 -0.38
C HIS A 163 -5.02 -12.26 -1.47
N VAL A 164 -6.17 -12.21 -2.13
CA VAL A 164 -6.45 -11.21 -3.16
C VAL A 164 -6.18 -9.82 -2.58
N THR A 165 -5.49 -8.98 -3.34
CA THR A 165 -5.20 -7.60 -2.99
C THR A 165 -6.48 -6.90 -2.51
N ALA A 166 -6.44 -6.26 -1.33
CA ALA A 166 -7.65 -5.82 -0.62
C ALA A 166 -8.55 -4.83 -1.38
N PHE A 167 -7.98 -4.03 -2.29
CA PHE A 167 -8.72 -3.07 -3.13
C PHE A 167 -8.99 -3.61 -4.54
N ALA A 168 -8.75 -4.89 -4.79
CA ALA A 168 -9.12 -5.52 -6.04
C ALA A 168 -10.63 -5.76 -6.07
N GLN A 169 -11.26 -5.43 -7.18
CA GLN A 169 -12.62 -5.83 -7.50
C GLN A 169 -12.58 -7.04 -8.42
N VAL A 170 -13.36 -8.06 -8.08
CA VAL A 170 -13.45 -9.30 -8.84
C VAL A 170 -14.86 -9.39 -9.45
N ASP A 171 -14.93 -9.37 -10.77
CA ASP A 171 -16.15 -9.61 -11.54
C ASP A 171 -15.97 -10.87 -12.38
N GLY A 172 -16.59 -11.96 -11.93
CA GLY A 172 -16.37 -13.30 -12.49
C GLY A 172 -14.90 -13.72 -12.42
N THR A 173 -14.23 -13.81 -13.56
CA THR A 173 -12.80 -14.12 -13.65
C THR A 173 -11.92 -12.88 -13.81
N ARG A 174 -12.52 -11.70 -14.00
CA ARG A 174 -11.80 -10.47 -14.25
C ARG A 174 -11.47 -9.79 -12.93
N VAL A 175 -10.23 -9.32 -12.80
CA VAL A 175 -9.76 -8.58 -11.63
C VAL A 175 -9.40 -7.18 -12.09
N THR A 176 -10.02 -6.18 -11.48
CA THR A 176 -9.70 -4.76 -11.67
C THR A 176 -9.31 -4.16 -10.33
N TYR A 177 -8.65 -3.00 -10.36
CA TYR A 177 -8.21 -2.28 -9.16
C TYR A 177 -8.65 -0.82 -9.25
N PRO A 178 -9.98 -0.57 -9.34
CA PRO A 178 -10.49 0.78 -9.44
C PRO A 178 -10.07 1.57 -8.20
N GLY A 179 -9.59 2.78 -8.44
CA GLY A 179 -9.52 3.77 -7.38
C GLY A 179 -10.94 4.16 -6.98
N ASP A 180 -11.17 4.37 -5.68
CA ASP A 180 -12.49 4.72 -5.18
C ASP A 180 -12.99 6.02 -5.81
N GLU A 181 -14.12 5.94 -6.50
CA GLU A 181 -15.02 7.08 -6.72
C GLU A 181 -15.68 7.46 -5.38
N GLY A 182 -14.86 7.92 -4.43
CA GLY A 182 -15.23 8.57 -3.17
C GLY A 182 -16.20 7.80 -2.27
N GLY A 183 -15.69 6.96 -1.36
CA GLY A 183 -16.52 6.56 -0.22
C GLY A 183 -15.92 5.54 0.73
N GLN A 184 -15.41 4.42 0.24
CA GLN A 184 -14.88 3.36 1.11
C GLN A 184 -13.36 3.47 1.25
N LEU A 185 -12.83 3.26 2.45
CA LEU A 185 -11.39 3.19 2.70
C LEU A 185 -11.03 1.78 3.21
N ALA A 186 -10.90 0.82 2.30
CA ALA A 186 -10.65 -0.58 2.65
C ALA A 186 -9.41 -0.75 3.56
N THR A 187 -9.52 -1.54 4.63
CA THR A 187 -8.40 -1.80 5.56
C THR A 187 -8.50 -3.19 6.16
N LEU A 188 -7.36 -3.75 6.59
CA LEU A 188 -7.31 -5.05 7.22
C LEU A 188 -7.70 -4.96 8.70
N ALA A 189 -8.49 -5.92 9.16
CA ALA A 189 -8.74 -6.14 10.57
C ALA A 189 -7.47 -6.59 11.32
N PRO A 190 -7.36 -6.30 12.64
CA PRO A 190 -8.20 -5.35 13.37
C PRO A 190 -7.86 -3.88 13.02
N PHE A 191 -8.85 -2.99 13.06
CA PHE A 191 -8.66 -1.55 12.90
C PHE A 191 -9.53 -0.71 13.85
N HIS A 192 -8.87 0.10 14.69
CA HIS A 192 -9.49 0.98 15.66
C HIS A 192 -9.24 2.44 15.25
N LEU A 193 -10.24 3.03 14.58
CA LEU A 193 -10.16 4.39 14.05
C LEU A 193 -9.88 5.42 15.15
N GLU A 194 -10.66 5.40 16.24
CA GLU A 194 -10.48 6.35 17.35
C GLU A 194 -9.10 6.29 18.00
N ALA A 195 -8.64 5.09 18.38
CA ALA A 195 -7.32 4.91 19.00
C ALA A 195 -6.19 5.41 18.07
N THR A 196 -6.33 5.18 16.76
CA THR A 196 -5.39 5.68 15.74
C THR A 196 -5.40 7.21 15.66
N VAL A 197 -6.59 7.82 15.59
CA VAL A 197 -6.75 9.27 15.45
C VAL A 197 -6.34 10.02 16.71
N ARG A 198 -6.59 9.47 17.91
CA ARG A 198 -6.19 10.11 19.17
C ARG A 198 -4.67 10.30 19.28
N VAL A 199 -3.89 9.41 18.66
CA VAL A 199 -2.42 9.52 18.60
C VAL A 199 -1.99 10.65 17.65
N LEU A 200 -2.69 10.85 16.52
CA LEU A 200 -2.49 12.01 15.64
C LEU A 200 -2.87 13.30 16.32
N GLN A 201 -4.06 13.31 16.91
CA GLN A 201 -4.64 14.47 17.55
C GLN A 201 -3.74 14.95 18.70
N ARG A 202 -3.18 14.05 19.52
CA ARG A 202 -2.34 14.31 20.71
C ARG A 202 -3.05 15.05 21.85
N ARG A 203 -3.79 16.12 21.50
CA ARG A 203 -4.59 16.97 22.37
C ARG A 203 -5.89 17.39 21.67
N PRO A 204 -7.02 17.51 22.39
CA PRO A 204 -8.29 17.97 21.81
C PRO A 204 -8.23 19.35 21.14
N THR A 205 -7.23 20.18 21.48
CA THR A 205 -6.99 21.51 20.91
C THR A 205 -6.29 21.48 19.54
N ASN A 206 -5.98 20.31 18.99
CA ASN A 206 -5.40 20.19 17.65
C ASN A 206 -6.44 20.60 16.60
N LEU A 207 -6.09 21.61 15.79
CA LEU A 207 -6.98 22.20 14.79
C LEU A 207 -7.04 21.41 13.46
N VAL A 208 -6.09 20.51 13.24
CA VAL A 208 -5.93 19.79 11.96
C VAL A 208 -6.52 18.38 12.05
N ASP A 209 -6.22 17.67 13.14
CA ASP A 209 -6.72 16.31 13.39
C ASP A 209 -7.77 16.33 14.49
N VAL A 210 -9.04 16.34 14.09
CA VAL A 210 -10.17 16.50 15.03
C VAL A 210 -10.94 15.19 15.16
N TRP A 211 -11.03 14.68 16.39
CA TRP A 211 -11.97 13.61 16.74
C TRP A 211 -13.21 14.21 17.42
N HIS A 212 -14.38 14.01 16.82
CA HIS A 212 -15.65 14.51 17.35
C HIS A 212 -16.79 13.54 17.03
N GLN A 213 -17.64 13.22 18.03
CA GLN A 213 -18.83 12.36 17.84
C GLN A 213 -18.57 11.08 17.03
N ARG A 214 -17.48 10.37 17.33
CA ARG A 214 -17.05 9.13 16.65
C ARG A 214 -16.62 9.30 15.17
N ARG A 215 -16.34 10.54 14.77
CA ARG A 215 -15.90 10.91 13.42
C ARG A 215 -14.52 11.53 13.50
N TYR A 216 -13.71 11.26 12.49
CA TYR A 216 -12.45 11.95 12.26
C TYR A 216 -12.66 13.01 11.19
N LEU A 217 -12.37 14.25 11.53
CA LEU A 217 -12.56 15.41 10.67
C LEU A 217 -11.20 16.06 10.42
N ARG A 218 -10.94 16.40 9.16
CA ARG A 218 -9.69 17.04 8.77
C ARG A 218 -9.86 17.87 7.51
N ALA A 219 -9.33 19.09 7.52
CA ALA A 219 -9.19 19.88 6.30
C ALA A 219 -7.89 19.51 5.58
N LEU A 220 -7.97 19.33 4.27
CA LEU A 220 -6.88 18.95 3.38
C LEU A 220 -6.88 19.88 2.16
N THR A 221 -5.70 20.13 1.59
CA THR A 221 -5.51 20.97 0.39
C THR A 221 -5.12 20.10 -0.81
N PRO A 222 -6.06 19.40 -1.47
CA PRO A 222 -5.84 18.79 -2.77
C PRO A 222 -5.57 19.85 -3.87
N ALA A 223 -5.33 19.40 -5.09
CA ALA A 223 -5.00 20.27 -6.22
C ALA A 223 -6.14 21.27 -6.56
N ASP A 224 -7.39 20.86 -6.39
CA ASP A 224 -8.58 21.65 -6.76
C ASP A 224 -9.01 22.64 -5.66
N GLY A 225 -8.20 22.81 -4.60
CA GLY A 225 -8.48 23.72 -3.50
C GLY A 225 -8.69 23.02 -2.16
N LEU A 226 -9.23 23.74 -1.19
CA LEU A 226 -9.40 23.25 0.18
C LEU A 226 -10.66 22.37 0.31
N ALA A 227 -10.51 21.21 0.95
CA ALA A 227 -11.60 20.27 1.19
C ALA A 227 -11.65 19.84 2.66
N LEU A 228 -12.86 19.76 3.22
CA LEU A 228 -13.11 19.18 4.54
C LEU A 228 -13.60 17.75 4.35
N VAL A 229 -12.87 16.80 4.95
CA VAL A 229 -13.22 15.38 4.90
C VAL A 229 -13.62 14.85 6.26
N GLU A 230 -14.53 13.90 6.22
CA GLU A 230 -15.01 13.13 7.36
C GLU A 230 -14.66 11.66 7.13
N VAL A 231 -14.13 10.99 8.16
CA VAL A 231 -13.90 9.55 8.16
C VAL A 231 -14.65 8.91 9.32
N VAL A 232 -15.40 7.84 9.02
CA VAL A 232 -16.23 7.09 9.97
C VAL A 232 -15.97 5.61 9.81
N ASN A 233 -15.90 4.85 10.91
CA ASN A 233 -15.98 3.39 10.86
C ASN A 233 -17.41 2.96 11.22
N HIS A 234 -18.15 2.44 10.24
CA HIS A 234 -19.49 1.87 10.45
C HIS A 234 -19.46 0.41 10.91
N GLY A 235 -18.29 -0.24 10.86
CA GLY A 235 -18.09 -1.62 11.26
C GLY A 235 -17.60 -1.74 12.71
N THR A 236 -16.98 -2.89 13.01
CA THR A 236 -16.34 -3.14 14.30
C THR A 236 -14.81 -3.00 14.18
N ILE A 237 -14.09 -3.28 15.27
CA ILE A 237 -12.62 -3.33 15.22
C ILE A 237 -12.15 -4.52 14.39
N ASP A 238 -12.78 -5.69 14.57
CA ASP A 238 -12.39 -6.94 13.91
C ASP A 238 -13.05 -7.13 12.53
N ASP A 239 -14.04 -6.30 12.19
CA ASP A 239 -14.65 -6.20 10.85
C ASP A 239 -14.88 -4.73 10.47
N PRO A 240 -13.83 -4.00 10.06
CA PRO A 240 -13.90 -2.56 9.85
C PRO A 240 -14.58 -2.19 8.52
N ASN A 241 -15.50 -1.23 8.58
CA ASN A 241 -16.13 -0.60 7.41
C ASN A 241 -15.87 0.91 7.46
N VAL A 242 -14.64 1.29 7.06
CA VAL A 242 -14.18 2.68 7.09
C VAL A 242 -14.66 3.40 5.84
N ARG A 243 -15.31 4.56 6.02
CA ARG A 243 -15.81 5.41 4.95
C ARG A 243 -15.26 6.82 5.06
N CYS A 244 -15.10 7.48 3.92
CA CYS A 244 -14.68 8.87 3.79
C CYS A 244 -15.71 9.66 2.99
N ASN A 245 -16.19 10.76 3.57
CA ASN A 245 -17.08 11.71 2.93
C ASN A 245 -16.37 13.06 2.77
N VAL A 246 -16.65 13.78 1.68
CA VAL A 246 -16.26 15.19 1.55
C VAL A 246 -17.44 16.03 2.02
N LEU A 247 -17.27 16.77 3.12
CA LEU A 247 -18.31 17.63 3.66
C LEU A 247 -18.35 18.99 2.96
N ARG A 248 -17.18 19.49 2.53
CA ARG A 248 -17.02 20.74 1.77
C ARG A 248 -15.84 20.67 0.81
N GLY A 249 -15.95 21.40 -0.30
CA GLY A 249 -14.94 21.52 -1.35
C GLY A 249 -15.40 20.81 -2.63
N ASP A 250 -15.27 21.46 -3.78
CA ASP A 250 -15.59 20.87 -5.07
C ASP A 250 -14.54 19.82 -5.41
N CYS A 251 -14.94 18.55 -5.33
CA CYS A 251 -14.02 17.45 -5.50
C CYS A 251 -14.33 16.70 -6.79
N SER A 252 -13.50 16.96 -7.81
CA SER A 252 -13.35 16.08 -8.96
C SER A 252 -13.07 14.64 -8.52
N SER A 253 -13.35 13.66 -9.38
CA SER A 253 -13.00 12.25 -9.11
C SER A 253 -11.51 12.10 -8.78
N ALA A 254 -10.63 12.81 -9.48
CA ALA A 254 -9.19 12.85 -9.22
C ALA A 254 -8.86 13.38 -7.81
N THR A 255 -9.54 14.44 -7.36
CA THR A 255 -9.37 14.99 -6.03
C THR A 255 -9.85 14.03 -4.93
N ARG A 256 -10.99 13.36 -5.12
CA ARG A 256 -11.47 12.34 -4.17
C ARG A 256 -10.48 11.20 -4.00
N VAL A 257 -9.87 10.74 -5.10
CA VAL A 257 -8.81 9.72 -5.06
C VAL A 257 -7.58 10.21 -4.29
N SER A 258 -7.15 11.46 -4.53
CA SER A 258 -6.01 12.07 -3.82
C SER A 258 -6.25 12.22 -2.32
N LEU A 259 -7.45 12.65 -1.92
CA LEU A 259 -7.89 12.74 -0.53
C LEU A 259 -7.89 11.35 0.13
N GLY A 260 -8.49 10.36 -0.53
CA GLY A 260 -8.50 8.97 -0.08
C GLY A 260 -7.09 8.43 0.14
N GLN A 261 -6.17 8.63 -0.80
CA GLN A 261 -4.77 8.22 -0.66
C GLN A 261 -4.07 8.89 0.53
N THR A 262 -4.34 10.18 0.74
CA THR A 262 -3.81 10.93 1.87
C THR A 262 -4.32 10.37 3.20
N LEU A 263 -5.62 10.10 3.30
CA LEU A 263 -6.24 9.52 4.49
C LEU A 263 -5.76 8.08 4.75
N ARG A 264 -5.67 7.24 3.71
CA ARG A 264 -5.07 5.89 3.82
C ARG A 264 -3.65 5.96 4.39
N LYS A 265 -2.87 6.93 3.93
CA LYS A 265 -1.52 7.17 4.44
C LYS A 265 -1.55 7.57 5.90
N VAL A 266 -2.31 8.61 6.23
CA VAL A 266 -2.40 9.21 7.57
C VAL A 266 -2.88 8.21 8.62
N LEU A 267 -3.91 7.43 8.29
CA LEU A 267 -4.52 6.44 9.17
C LEU A 267 -3.83 5.07 9.12
N GLY A 268 -2.82 4.88 8.28
CA GLY A 268 -2.07 3.62 8.18
C GLY A 268 -2.90 2.44 7.68
N LEU A 269 -3.91 2.68 6.83
CA LEU A 269 -4.91 1.67 6.43
C LEU A 269 -4.34 0.50 5.62
N ASP A 270 -3.18 0.70 4.99
CA ASP A 270 -2.47 -0.29 4.19
C ASP A 270 -1.52 -1.19 5.00
N LEU A 271 -1.38 -0.96 6.31
CA LEU A 271 -0.47 -1.72 7.16
C LEU A 271 -1.07 -3.09 7.51
N ASN A 272 -0.31 -4.17 7.32
CA ASN A 272 -0.70 -5.48 7.84
C ASN A 272 -0.35 -5.58 9.35
N PRO A 273 -1.33 -5.71 10.26
CA PRO A 273 -1.06 -5.77 11.70
C PRO A 273 -0.51 -7.13 12.15
N GLU A 274 -0.76 -8.19 11.38
CA GLU A 274 -0.55 -9.59 11.76
C GLU A 274 0.88 -9.91 12.25
N PRO A 275 1.97 -9.39 11.63
CA PRO A 275 3.31 -9.66 12.13
C PRO A 275 3.57 -9.06 13.51
N LEU A 276 3.08 -7.85 13.78
CA LEU A 276 3.25 -7.19 15.07
C LEU A 276 2.37 -7.84 16.14
N LEU A 277 1.10 -8.14 15.82
CA LEU A 277 0.18 -8.76 16.76
C LEU A 277 0.72 -10.09 17.27
N ARG A 278 1.20 -10.98 16.38
CA ARG A 278 1.81 -12.25 16.79
C ARG A 278 3.01 -12.07 17.73
N LEU A 279 3.85 -11.07 17.49
CA LEU A 279 5.01 -10.79 18.33
C LEU A 279 4.56 -10.31 19.72
N VAL A 280 3.60 -9.40 19.77
CA VAL A 280 3.15 -8.78 21.01
C VAL A 280 2.27 -9.72 21.84
N GLU A 281 1.44 -10.56 21.20
CA GLU A 281 0.61 -11.56 21.89
C GLU A 281 1.44 -12.69 22.53
N ALA A 282 2.60 -13.01 21.94
CA ALA A 282 3.54 -13.97 22.50
C ALA A 282 4.30 -13.41 23.72
N ASP A 283 4.39 -12.09 23.87
CA ASP A 283 5.09 -11.43 24.97
C ASP A 283 4.14 -11.18 26.16
N ARG A 284 4.42 -11.80 27.31
CA ARG A 284 3.58 -11.67 28.51
C ARG A 284 3.47 -10.24 29.05
N ARG A 285 4.50 -9.40 28.87
CA ARG A 285 4.52 -8.02 29.36
C ARG A 285 3.75 -7.09 28.43
N LEU A 286 3.82 -7.33 27.12
CA LEU A 286 3.18 -6.47 26.14
C LEU A 286 1.74 -6.90 25.79
N ARG A 287 1.36 -8.15 26.05
CA ARG A 287 0.01 -8.68 25.78
C ARG A 287 -1.12 -7.80 26.33
N PRO A 288 -1.10 -7.30 27.58
CA PRO A 288 -2.16 -6.41 28.07
C PRO A 288 -2.27 -5.11 27.25
N ILE A 289 -1.13 -4.57 26.80
CA ILE A 289 -1.08 -3.37 25.96
C ILE A 289 -1.65 -3.67 24.56
N ALA A 290 -1.31 -4.83 23.97
CA ALA A 290 -1.89 -5.25 22.69
C ALA A 290 -3.41 -5.38 22.74
N VAL A 291 -3.95 -5.92 23.83
CA VAL A 291 -5.40 -6.02 24.03
C VAL A 291 -6.02 -4.63 24.15
N ALA A 292 -5.43 -3.75 24.97
CA ALA A 292 -5.93 -2.39 25.17
C ALA A 292 -5.86 -1.51 23.90
N LEU A 293 -4.87 -1.72 23.04
CA LEU A 293 -4.64 -0.98 21.81
C LEU A 293 -4.99 -1.78 20.55
N ARG A 294 -5.86 -2.80 20.67
CA ARG A 294 -6.22 -3.67 19.56
C ARG A 294 -6.72 -2.86 18.36
N GLY A 295 -6.11 -3.09 17.20
CA GLY A 295 -6.45 -2.41 15.95
C GLY A 295 -5.93 -0.97 15.81
N MET A 296 -5.28 -0.41 16.83
CA MET A 296 -4.61 0.90 16.71
C MET A 296 -3.49 0.80 15.66
N ARG A 297 -3.42 1.78 14.77
CA ARG A 297 -2.36 1.91 13.77
C ARG A 297 -1.39 3.00 14.18
N PRO A 298 -0.07 2.83 13.91
CA PRO A 298 0.86 3.94 14.00
C PRO A 298 0.51 4.94 12.89
N PRO A 299 0.00 6.12 13.23
CA PRO A 299 -0.46 7.03 12.22
C PRO A 299 0.71 7.80 11.59
N ARG A 300 0.47 8.40 10.42
CA ARG A 300 1.46 9.18 9.66
C ARG A 300 0.93 10.57 9.35
N PHE A 301 1.81 11.48 8.93
CA PHE A 301 1.42 12.81 8.45
C PHE A 301 1.13 12.79 6.94
N ALA A 302 0.32 13.75 6.46
CA ALA A 302 -0.06 13.82 5.06
C ALA A 302 1.16 14.05 4.15
N GLY A 303 2.10 14.87 4.60
CA GLY A 303 3.36 15.18 3.91
C GLY A 303 4.60 15.08 4.79
N LEU A 304 5.77 15.10 4.15
CA LEU A 304 7.05 15.19 4.86
C LEU A 304 7.20 16.52 5.59
N PHE A 305 6.79 17.63 4.96
CA PHE A 305 6.84 18.95 5.59
C PHE A 305 6.03 18.98 6.89
N GLU A 306 4.79 18.50 6.84
CA GLU A 306 3.94 18.37 8.03
C GLU A 306 4.60 17.49 9.10
N ALA A 307 5.26 16.40 8.72
CA ALA A 307 6.00 15.55 9.66
C ALA A 307 7.11 16.33 10.36
N PHE A 308 7.96 17.06 9.63
CA PHE A 308 9.02 17.88 10.21
C PHE A 308 8.47 18.99 11.09
N ALA A 309 7.42 19.68 10.64
CA ALA A 309 6.75 20.72 11.40
C ALA A 309 6.00 20.18 12.65
N ASN A 310 5.76 18.86 12.74
CA ASN A 310 5.26 18.19 13.93
C ASN A 310 6.35 17.54 14.81
N VAL A 311 7.63 17.66 14.43
CA VAL A 311 8.80 17.13 15.14
C VAL A 311 9.69 18.25 15.65
N VAL A 312 10.05 19.21 14.80
CA VAL A 312 11.00 20.29 15.13
C VAL A 312 10.52 21.19 16.27
N PRO A 313 9.24 21.63 16.33
CA PRO A 313 8.76 22.42 17.46
C PRO A 313 8.92 21.70 18.81
N PHE A 314 8.76 20.37 18.83
CA PHE A 314 8.75 19.52 20.03
C PHE A 314 10.13 19.19 20.58
N GLN A 315 11.22 19.55 19.89
CA GLN A 315 12.57 19.29 20.39
C GLN A 315 12.82 20.08 21.69
N GLN A 316 13.24 19.41 22.76
CA GLN A 316 13.64 20.04 24.04
C GLN A 316 12.53 20.91 24.70
N VAL A 317 11.26 20.62 24.44
CA VAL A 317 10.12 21.31 25.06
C VAL A 317 9.04 20.31 25.48
N SER A 318 8.09 20.75 26.31
CA SER A 318 6.93 19.92 26.66
C SER A 318 6.02 19.66 25.45
N LEU A 319 5.20 18.61 25.55
CA LEU A 319 4.21 18.30 24.53
C LEU A 319 3.23 19.47 24.33
N ASP A 320 2.77 20.11 25.42
CA ASP A 320 1.79 21.20 25.35
C ASP A 320 2.39 22.48 24.73
N ALA A 321 3.67 22.77 25.00
CA ALA A 321 4.38 23.86 24.35
C ALA A 321 4.53 23.61 22.84
N GLY A 322 4.91 22.38 22.45
CA GLY A 322 5.02 22.00 21.03
C GLY A 322 3.68 22.07 20.30
N VAL A 323 2.60 21.57 20.91
CA VAL A 323 1.23 21.66 20.35
C VAL A 323 0.81 23.12 20.17
N THR A 324 1.12 23.99 21.14
CA THR A 324 0.81 25.42 21.06
C THR A 324 1.54 26.11 19.91
N ILE A 325 2.82 25.78 19.69
CA ILE A 325 3.60 26.32 18.56
C ILE A 325 2.99 25.85 17.22
N VAL A 326 2.67 24.56 17.09
CA VAL A 326 2.05 24.03 15.87
C VAL A 326 0.69 24.67 15.62
N ARG A 327 -0.13 24.85 16.66
CA ARG A 327 -1.41 25.56 16.56
C ARG A 327 -1.23 26.95 15.98
N ARG A 328 -0.29 27.75 16.49
CA ARG A 328 0.01 29.11 15.98
C ARG A 328 0.50 29.09 14.53
N LEU A 329 1.30 28.09 14.14
CA LEU A 329 1.70 27.90 12.74
C LEU A 329 0.49 27.63 11.84
N VAL A 330 -0.42 26.76 12.27
CA VAL A 330 -1.65 26.42 11.54
C VAL A 330 -2.57 27.63 11.43
N GLU A 331 -2.81 28.35 12.53
CA GLU A 331 -3.65 29.56 12.53
C GLU A 331 -3.08 30.66 11.63
N ARG A 332 -1.74 30.81 11.58
CA ARG A 332 -1.08 31.89 10.83
C ARG A 332 -0.85 31.59 9.36
N PHE A 333 -0.55 30.34 9.02
CA PHE A 333 -0.08 29.95 7.68
C PHE A 333 -0.95 28.86 7.02
N GLY A 334 -1.93 28.32 7.73
CA GLY A 334 -2.86 27.32 7.20
C GLY A 334 -4.03 27.99 6.48
N GLU A 335 -4.43 27.40 5.36
CA GLU A 335 -5.70 27.76 4.72
C GLU A 335 -6.87 27.30 5.59
N SER A 336 -8.01 28.00 5.52
CA SER A 336 -9.20 27.65 6.30
C SER A 336 -10.49 27.78 5.52
N LEU A 337 -11.49 27.00 5.90
CA LEU A 337 -12.86 27.09 5.40
C LEU A 337 -13.86 27.12 6.55
N GLU A 338 -15.05 27.63 6.27
CA GLU A 338 -16.18 27.62 7.19
C GLU A 338 -17.15 26.49 6.84
N HIS A 339 -17.53 25.68 7.83
CA HIS A 339 -18.54 24.63 7.72
C HIS A 339 -19.26 24.46 9.06
N GLU A 340 -20.61 24.46 9.04
CA GLU A 340 -21.46 24.34 10.24
C GLU A 340 -21.10 25.36 11.34
N ASN A 341 -20.85 26.62 10.96
CA ASN A 341 -20.42 27.71 11.85
C ASN A 341 -19.11 27.44 12.60
N HIS A 342 -18.28 26.52 12.08
CA HIS A 342 -16.94 26.27 12.58
C HIS A 342 -15.89 26.51 11.50
N ARG A 343 -14.77 27.11 11.90
CA ARG A 343 -13.61 27.33 11.05
C ARG A 343 -12.67 26.13 11.12
N TRP A 344 -12.48 25.48 9.99
CA TRP A 344 -11.60 24.33 9.82
C TRP A 344 -10.29 24.75 9.19
N HIS A 345 -9.17 24.34 9.79
CA HIS A 345 -7.83 24.70 9.31
C HIS A 345 -7.12 23.50 8.68
N ALA A 346 -6.61 23.67 7.46
CA ALA A 346 -5.65 22.75 6.90
C ALA A 346 -4.25 23.02 7.47
N PHE A 347 -3.41 21.99 7.47
CA PHE A 347 -2.00 22.18 7.80
C PHE A 347 -1.33 23.10 6.77
N PRO A 348 -0.44 24.04 7.18
CA PRO A 348 0.24 24.94 6.26
C PRO A 348 0.94 24.23 5.10
N ALA A 349 0.68 24.70 3.88
CA ALA A 349 1.42 24.22 2.72
C ALA A 349 2.90 24.62 2.85
N ALA A 350 3.80 23.73 2.46
CA ALA A 350 5.23 23.96 2.60
C ALA A 350 5.67 25.27 1.91
N ARG A 351 5.17 25.54 0.69
CA ARG A 351 5.45 26.78 -0.06
C ARG A 351 5.17 28.05 0.76
N VAL A 352 4.07 28.09 1.49
CA VAL A 352 3.64 29.26 2.28
C VAL A 352 4.64 29.53 3.39
N VAL A 353 5.12 28.48 4.05
CA VAL A 353 6.11 28.59 5.13
C VAL A 353 7.51 28.87 4.57
N ALA A 354 7.86 28.36 3.39
CA ALA A 354 9.13 28.64 2.72
C ALA A 354 9.29 30.14 2.38
N GLU A 355 8.20 30.75 1.90
CA GLU A 355 8.14 32.14 1.45
C GLU A 355 7.90 33.12 2.61
N ALA A 356 7.48 32.62 3.78
CA ALA A 356 7.24 33.45 4.94
C ALA A 356 8.52 34.11 5.48
N ARG A 357 8.37 35.36 5.95
CA ARG A 357 9.42 36.07 6.69
C ARG A 357 9.77 35.27 7.96
N LEU A 358 11.07 35.15 8.23
CA LEU A 358 11.56 34.36 9.36
C LEU A 358 10.99 34.82 10.71
N ASP A 359 10.84 36.15 10.90
CA ASP A 359 10.25 36.71 12.12
C ASP A 359 8.77 36.33 12.31
N ALA A 360 8.02 36.16 11.21
CA ALA A 360 6.63 35.70 11.29
C ALA A 360 6.54 34.24 11.75
N ILE A 361 7.49 33.39 11.32
CA ILE A 361 7.61 32.00 11.80
C ILE A 361 8.02 31.99 13.28
N ARG A 362 9.03 32.79 13.66
CA ARG A 362 9.48 32.90 15.06
C ARG A 362 8.38 33.39 16.00
N ALA A 363 7.55 34.32 15.56
CA ALA A 363 6.41 34.82 16.34
C ALA A 363 5.38 33.72 16.70
N CYS A 364 5.44 32.54 16.08
CA CYS A 364 4.66 31.37 16.49
C CYS A 364 5.20 30.70 17.77
N GLY A 365 6.35 31.14 18.30
CA GLY A 365 7.00 30.60 19.50
C GLY A 365 8.22 29.72 19.22
N LEU A 366 8.75 29.76 18.00
CA LEU A 366 9.96 29.02 17.61
C LEU A 366 11.23 29.82 17.95
N SER A 367 12.28 29.12 18.41
CA SER A 367 13.62 29.68 18.40
C SER A 367 14.08 29.97 16.98
N LEU A 368 15.08 30.85 16.82
CA LEU A 368 15.63 31.20 15.50
C LEU A 368 16.04 29.94 14.70
N ARG A 369 16.83 29.06 15.31
CA ARG A 369 17.33 27.84 14.66
C ARG A 369 16.21 26.88 14.23
N LYS A 370 15.16 26.73 15.05
CA LYS A 370 13.99 25.90 14.70
C LYS A 370 13.19 26.53 13.56
N ALA A 371 12.99 27.85 13.57
CA ALA A 371 12.31 28.57 12.51
C ALA A 371 13.06 28.46 11.17
N GLU A 372 14.39 28.62 11.20
CA GLU A 372 15.26 28.42 10.02
C GLU A 372 15.15 27.00 9.48
N THR A 373 15.19 26.01 10.37
CA THR A 373 15.07 24.59 10.02
C THR A 373 13.74 24.33 9.30
N ILE A 374 12.61 24.73 9.89
CA ILE A 374 11.29 24.54 9.28
C ILE A 374 11.21 25.22 7.91
N ARG A 375 11.72 26.45 7.78
CA ARG A 375 11.73 27.18 6.51
C ARG A 375 12.61 26.51 5.45
N GLN A 376 13.76 25.95 5.83
CA GLN A 376 14.67 25.27 4.90
C GLN A 376 14.17 23.90 4.42
N PHE A 377 13.35 23.19 5.21
CA PHE A 377 12.78 21.90 4.79
C PHE A 377 11.54 22.04 3.90
N ALA A 378 10.93 23.22 3.89
CA ALA A 378 9.75 23.50 3.09
C ALA A 378 9.92 23.35 1.55
N PRO A 379 11.06 23.71 0.91
CA PRO A 379 11.26 23.57 -0.53
C PRO A 379 11.48 22.13 -1.02
N VAL A 380 11.77 21.17 -0.11
CA VAL A 380 12.18 19.80 -0.46
C VAL A 380 11.03 18.97 -1.10
N GLN A 381 9.81 19.50 -1.14
CA GLN A 381 8.64 18.83 -1.77
C GLN A 381 8.50 19.07 -3.30
N ARG A 382 9.44 19.73 -3.97
CA ARG A 382 9.46 19.80 -5.45
C ARG A 382 10.07 18.53 -6.09
N ARG A 383 9.45 17.35 -5.93
CA ARG A 383 9.67 16.18 -6.81
C ARG A 383 8.48 15.24 -6.84
#